data_AF-A0A370NPD6-F1
#
_entry.id   AF-A0A370NPD6-F1
#
_cell.length_a   1.000
_cell.length_b   1.000
_cell.length_c   1.000
_cell.angle_alpha   90.00
_cell.angle_beta   90.00
_cell.angle_gamma   90.00
#
_symmetry.space_group_name_H-M   'P 1'
#
loop_
_entity.id
_entity.type
_entity.pdbx_description
1 polymer ?
#
loop_
_entity_poly.entity_id
_entity_poly.type
_entity_poly.pdbx_seq_one_letter_code
_entity_poly.pdbx_strand_id
1 'polypeptide(L)'
;MRNNQPVTQREYKLSPSDYLISRTDLKGRITFANRTFIEASGFAAEELLGAPHNLVRHPDMPPEAFADLWQDLQAGRTWMGVVKNRRKDGDFYWVNATVTPTRVDGRVVGYTSVRSMATREQVEAAGAAYARFRAGRADGLAIRHGAVVRTGLRGMVQGLLRLNLKRRILWAQAGGLVWFLAALVAVEALGGAGTAALRPWLWGGFALALASSFAAGTMLLARVNRPVRDMLDFALRMGAGDLTTRFEQRSADEIGALAQAMQTMQRSLLSVVHEIQEGMASISTATHQVAAGNNDLSQRTEQQAASLEQTASSMEELTSTVRQNADNARQ
;
A
#
# COMPACT_ATOMS: atom_id res chain seq x y z
N MET A 1 15.59 10.43 18.13
CA MET A 1 14.92 10.38 16.80
C MET A 1 15.37 11.57 15.97
N ARG A 2 15.51 11.42 14.64
CA ARG A 2 15.94 12.52 13.75
C ARG A 2 14.84 13.59 13.68
N ASN A 3 15.20 14.84 13.95
CA ASN A 3 14.31 16.01 13.83
C ASN A 3 14.68 16.76 12.54
N ASN A 4 13.87 16.60 11.49
CA ASN A 4 14.14 17.19 10.19
C ASN A 4 13.60 18.63 10.14
N GLN A 5 14.49 19.61 10.27
CA GLN A 5 14.22 21.04 10.11
C GLN A 5 14.93 21.55 8.83
N PRO A 6 14.50 22.69 8.25
CA PRO A 6 13.32 23.50 8.61
C PRO A 6 12.01 22.88 8.15
N VAL A 7 10.90 23.32 8.75
CA VAL A 7 9.52 23.05 8.30
C VAL A 7 8.74 24.33 8.08
N THR A 8 7.89 24.35 7.05
CA THR A 8 6.92 25.42 6.80
C THR A 8 5.52 24.98 7.23
N GLN A 9 4.55 25.91 7.24
CA GLN A 9 3.14 25.59 7.47
C GLN A 9 2.35 25.41 6.17
N ARG A 10 3.04 25.31 5.02
CA ARG A 10 2.40 25.13 3.73
C ARG A 10 2.22 23.63 3.44
N GLU A 11 0.98 23.26 3.18
CA GLU A 11 0.62 21.91 2.77
C GLU A 11 0.75 21.76 1.24
N TYR A 12 1.56 20.81 0.80
CA TYR A 12 1.55 20.28 -0.55
C TYR A 12 0.38 19.30 -0.70
N LYS A 13 -0.59 19.64 -1.54
CA LYS A 13 -1.78 18.83 -1.76
C LYS A 13 -1.50 17.72 -2.74
N LEU A 14 -1.76 16.48 -2.31
CA LEU A 14 -1.80 15.31 -3.18
C LEU A 14 -3.14 15.25 -3.92
N SER A 15 -3.12 14.69 -5.12
CA SER A 15 -4.32 14.30 -5.86
C SER A 15 -4.88 12.98 -5.31
N PRO A 16 -6.21 12.73 -5.40
CA PRO A 16 -6.80 11.42 -5.10
C PRO A 16 -6.22 10.26 -5.94
N SER A 17 -5.67 10.57 -7.12
CA SER A 17 -4.99 9.60 -8.00
C SER A 17 -3.53 9.33 -7.63
N ASP A 18 -2.95 10.09 -6.68
CA ASP A 18 -1.54 9.96 -6.35
C ASP A 18 -1.30 8.78 -5.41
N TYR A 19 -0.54 7.81 -5.91
CA TYR A 19 -0.04 6.68 -5.12
C TYR A 19 1.48 6.79 -4.97
N LEU A 20 1.93 7.01 -3.73
CA LEU A 20 3.34 7.17 -3.40
C LEU A 20 3.85 5.81 -2.92
N ILE A 21 4.76 5.21 -3.69
CA ILE A 21 5.31 3.88 -3.44
C ILE A 21 6.79 4.00 -3.12
N SER A 22 7.21 3.39 -2.00
CA SER A 22 8.62 3.22 -1.67
C SER A 22 8.88 1.82 -1.12
N ARG A 23 10.02 1.22 -1.46
CA ARG A 23 10.51 -0.02 -0.83
C ARG A 23 11.77 0.27 -0.04
N THR A 24 11.97 -0.50 1.01
CA THR A 24 13.14 -0.38 1.89
C THR A 24 13.76 -1.75 2.17
N ASP A 25 15.03 -1.76 2.55
CA ASP A 25 15.67 -2.93 3.15
C ASP A 25 15.19 -3.14 4.61
N LEU A 26 15.68 -4.21 5.26
CA LEU A 26 15.37 -4.50 6.67
C LEU A 26 15.82 -3.42 7.67
N LYS A 27 16.75 -2.54 7.26
CA LYS A 27 17.25 -1.42 8.06
C LYS A 27 16.48 -0.13 7.78
N GLY A 28 15.47 -0.16 6.91
CA GLY A 28 14.65 0.99 6.53
C GLY A 28 15.32 1.94 5.54
N ARG A 29 16.36 1.50 4.81
CA ARG A 29 16.97 2.29 3.72
C ARG A 29 16.19 2.09 2.44
N ILE A 30 15.88 3.17 1.74
CA ILE A 30 15.07 3.14 0.54
C ILE A 30 15.83 2.42 -0.59
N THR A 31 15.23 1.38 -1.15
CA THR A 31 15.75 0.63 -2.30
C THR A 31 15.01 0.96 -3.59
N PHE A 32 13.80 1.51 -3.47
CA PHE A 32 12.97 1.93 -4.60
C PHE A 32 12.04 3.07 -4.18
N ALA A 33 11.80 3.99 -5.10
CA ALA A 33 10.84 5.08 -4.99
C ALA A 33 10.19 5.31 -6.36
N ASN A 34 8.86 5.34 -6.43
CA ASN A 34 8.20 5.71 -7.68
C ASN A 34 8.26 7.23 -7.93
N ARG A 35 8.03 7.63 -9.18
CA ARG A 35 8.06 9.03 -9.62
C ARG A 35 7.18 9.94 -8.75
N THR A 36 5.94 9.53 -8.48
CA THR A 36 5.01 10.30 -7.63
C THR A 36 5.56 10.54 -6.23
N PHE A 37 6.24 9.56 -5.61
CA PHE A 37 6.87 9.77 -4.32
C PHE A 37 8.05 10.74 -4.38
N ILE A 38 8.89 10.64 -5.43
CA ILE A 38 10.01 11.56 -5.67
C ILE A 38 9.48 13.00 -5.76
N GLU A 39 8.50 13.25 -6.64
CA GLU A 39 7.87 14.56 -6.85
C GLU A 39 7.18 15.10 -5.58
N ALA A 40 6.42 14.25 -4.88
CA ALA A 40 5.73 14.62 -3.65
C ALA A 40 6.68 14.90 -2.49
N SER A 41 7.86 14.27 -2.46
CA SER A 41 8.87 14.50 -1.43
C SER A 41 9.76 15.71 -1.73
N GLY A 42 9.89 16.10 -3.00
CA GLY A 42 10.80 17.16 -3.45
C GLY A 42 12.29 16.81 -3.37
N PHE A 43 12.64 15.56 -3.01
CA PHE A 43 14.01 15.06 -3.07
C PHE A 43 14.29 14.46 -4.45
N ALA A 44 15.54 14.54 -4.91
CA ALA A 44 15.97 13.86 -6.12
C ALA A 44 16.05 12.34 -5.88
N ALA A 45 15.96 11.54 -6.94
CA ALA A 45 15.99 10.08 -6.84
C ALA A 45 17.29 9.59 -6.17
N GLU A 46 18.40 10.23 -6.51
CA GLU A 46 19.75 9.94 -6.03
C GLU A 46 19.91 10.25 -4.53
N GLU A 47 19.15 11.22 -4.01
CA GLU A 47 19.13 11.55 -2.58
C GLU A 47 18.26 10.59 -1.77
N LEU A 48 17.25 9.98 -2.41
CA LEU A 48 16.34 9.04 -1.77
C LEU A 48 16.94 7.62 -1.73
N LEU A 49 17.51 7.15 -2.83
CA LEU A 49 18.03 5.79 -2.94
C LEU A 49 19.20 5.56 -1.96
N GLY A 50 19.10 4.52 -1.15
CA GLY A 50 20.06 4.19 -0.08
C GLY A 50 19.89 5.00 1.21
N ALA A 51 19.15 6.11 1.18
CA ALA A 51 18.90 6.94 2.35
C ALA A 51 17.91 6.27 3.32
N PRO A 52 18.00 6.53 4.64
CA PRO A 52 17.00 6.05 5.58
C PRO A 52 15.64 6.72 5.30
N HIS A 53 14.55 5.94 5.33
CA HIS A 53 13.20 6.42 5.02
C HIS A 53 12.76 7.58 5.93
N ASN A 54 13.31 7.67 7.14
CA ASN A 54 13.08 8.78 8.06
C ASN A 54 13.58 10.16 7.54
N LEU A 55 14.22 10.24 6.38
CA LEU A 55 14.57 11.49 5.69
C LEU A 55 13.34 12.38 5.44
N VAL A 56 12.19 11.77 5.08
CA VAL A 56 10.93 12.48 4.81
C VAL A 56 10.05 12.65 6.06
N ARG A 57 10.55 12.27 7.25
CA ARG A 57 9.77 12.36 8.48
C ARG A 57 9.50 13.82 8.85
N HIS A 58 8.25 14.13 9.18
CA HIS A 58 7.90 15.41 9.77
C HIS A 58 8.15 15.43 11.30
N PRO A 59 8.70 16.51 11.88
CA PRO A 59 8.89 16.69 13.33
C PRO A 59 7.60 16.55 14.15
N ASP A 60 6.46 16.96 13.60
CA ASP A 60 5.14 16.78 14.23
C ASP A 60 4.72 15.33 14.44
N MET A 61 5.38 14.35 13.80
CA MET A 61 5.01 12.95 13.99
C MET A 61 5.53 12.42 15.33
N PRO A 62 4.64 11.96 16.22
CA PRO A 62 5.01 11.51 17.55
C PRO A 62 5.84 10.22 17.48
N PRO A 63 6.81 10.01 18.40
CA PRO A 63 7.63 8.81 18.43
C PRO A 63 6.81 7.51 18.53
N GLU A 64 5.68 7.55 19.25
CA GLU A 64 4.77 6.43 19.49
C GLU A 64 4.18 5.87 18.20
N ALA A 65 3.90 6.73 17.20
CA ALA A 65 3.35 6.28 15.93
C ALA A 65 4.34 5.38 15.18
N PHE A 66 5.64 5.71 15.24
CA PHE A 66 6.68 4.90 14.62
C PHE A 66 7.02 3.66 15.46
N ALA A 67 6.93 3.74 16.79
CA ALA A 67 7.11 2.57 17.65
C ALA A 67 6.05 1.51 17.34
N ASP A 68 4.78 1.92 17.22
CA ASP A 68 3.67 1.06 16.81
C ASP A 68 3.87 0.47 15.39
N LEU A 69 4.30 1.29 14.43
CA LEU A 69 4.67 0.84 13.09
C LEU A 69 5.71 -0.28 13.14
N TRP A 70 6.83 -0.06 13.83
CA TRP A 70 7.90 -1.06 13.90
C TRP A 70 7.46 -2.33 14.64
N GLN A 71 6.63 -2.21 15.69
CA GLN A 71 6.07 -3.35 16.40
C GLN A 71 5.24 -4.26 15.48
N ASP A 72 4.45 -3.68 14.58
CA ASP A 72 3.68 -4.46 13.61
C ASP A 72 4.56 -5.10 12.55
N LEU A 73 5.46 -4.32 11.95
CA LEU A 73 6.34 -4.81 10.88
C LEU A 73 7.28 -5.92 11.36
N GLN A 74 7.86 -5.79 12.56
CA GLN A 74 8.73 -6.81 13.15
C GLN A 74 7.97 -8.09 13.51
N ALA A 75 6.68 -7.97 13.84
CA ALA A 75 5.81 -9.12 14.04
C ALA A 75 5.24 -9.68 12.73
N GLY A 76 5.73 -9.21 11.58
CA GLY A 76 5.30 -9.65 10.25
C GLY A 76 3.89 -9.23 9.87
N ARG A 77 3.32 -8.22 10.54
CA ARG A 77 2.00 -7.66 10.27
C ARG A 77 2.10 -6.42 9.39
N THR A 78 1.02 -6.13 8.69
CA THR A 78 0.83 -4.87 7.96
C THR A 78 0.42 -3.78 8.93
N TRP A 79 1.02 -2.60 8.79
CA TRP A 79 0.67 -1.40 9.54
C TRP A 79 -0.09 -0.42 8.65
N MET A 80 -1.13 0.22 9.17
CA MET A 80 -1.93 1.21 8.45
C MET A 80 -2.18 2.44 9.31
N GLY A 81 -1.77 3.62 8.87
CA GLY A 81 -1.95 4.84 9.66
C GLY A 81 -1.71 6.12 8.88
N VAL A 82 -2.21 7.23 9.44
CA VAL A 82 -2.07 8.56 8.87
C VAL A 82 -0.69 9.12 9.22
N VAL A 83 0.05 9.61 8.24
CA VAL A 83 1.42 10.10 8.44
C VAL A 83 1.56 11.49 7.82
N LYS A 84 2.13 12.42 8.61
CA LYS A 84 2.62 13.71 8.11
C LYS A 84 4.07 13.56 7.69
N ASN A 85 4.36 13.87 6.43
CA ASN A 85 5.71 13.85 5.88
C ASN A 85 6.18 15.27 5.58
N ARG A 86 7.50 15.47 5.62
CA ARG A 86 8.19 16.71 5.28
C ARG A 86 8.80 16.57 3.88
N ARG A 87 8.64 17.60 3.07
CA ARG A 87 9.29 17.80 1.77
C ARG A 87 10.70 18.37 1.92
N LYS A 88 11.54 18.28 0.89
CA LYS A 88 12.91 18.83 0.90
C LYS A 88 12.95 20.33 1.22
N ASP A 89 12.04 21.09 0.64
CA ASP A 89 11.82 22.54 0.81
C ASP A 89 11.28 22.93 2.21
N GLY A 90 10.85 21.96 3.02
CA GLY A 90 10.28 22.18 4.34
C GLY A 90 8.75 22.16 4.38
N ASP A 91 8.06 22.17 3.24
CA ASP A 91 6.61 21.98 3.17
C ASP A 91 6.22 20.58 3.67
N PHE A 92 4.93 20.33 3.85
CA PHE A 92 4.45 19.03 4.32
C PHE A 92 3.31 18.48 3.49
N TYR A 93 3.08 17.18 3.61
CA TYR A 93 1.92 16.51 3.03
C TYR A 93 1.45 15.38 3.94
N TRP A 94 0.15 15.10 3.91
CA TRP A 94 -0.47 14.03 4.66
C TRP A 94 -0.80 12.85 3.77
N VAL A 95 -0.53 11.65 4.29
CA VAL A 95 -0.83 10.39 3.60
C VAL A 95 -1.55 9.44 4.53
N ASN A 96 -2.43 8.62 3.97
CA ASN A 96 -2.85 7.37 4.58
C ASN A 96 -1.88 6.28 4.11
N ALA A 97 -1.04 5.79 5.01
CA ALA A 97 0.05 4.88 4.69
C ALA A 97 -0.30 3.44 5.06
N THR A 98 -0.10 2.53 4.12
CA THR A 98 -0.09 1.08 4.33
C THR A 98 1.35 0.60 4.17
N VAL A 99 1.90 -0.04 5.20
CA VAL A 99 3.27 -0.58 5.17
C VAL A 99 3.24 -2.08 5.41
N THR A 100 3.71 -2.84 4.42
CA THR A 100 3.70 -4.30 4.40
C THR A 100 5.12 -4.86 4.41
N PRO A 101 5.40 -5.96 5.15
CA PRO A 101 6.65 -6.69 5.01
C PRO A 101 6.79 -7.31 3.61
N THR A 102 7.84 -6.94 2.88
CA THR A 102 8.18 -7.52 1.59
C THR A 102 8.85 -8.87 1.80
N ARG A 103 8.34 -9.93 1.14
CA ARG A 103 8.88 -11.28 1.29
C ARG A 103 9.39 -11.82 -0.04
N VAL A 104 10.53 -12.50 0.02
CA VAL A 104 11.08 -13.31 -1.08
C VAL A 104 11.32 -14.70 -0.50
N ASP A 105 10.76 -15.73 -1.14
CA ASP A 105 10.82 -17.13 -0.67
C ASP A 105 10.39 -17.31 0.79
N GLY A 106 9.34 -16.60 1.19
CA GLY A 106 8.77 -16.65 2.55
C GLY A 106 9.54 -15.84 3.61
N ARG A 107 10.75 -15.39 3.31
CA ARG A 107 11.59 -14.58 4.21
C ARG A 107 11.34 -13.09 3.99
N VAL A 108 11.25 -12.32 5.07
CA VAL A 108 11.14 -10.86 4.97
C VAL A 108 12.50 -10.29 4.54
N VAL A 109 12.53 -9.57 3.43
CA VAL A 109 13.75 -8.93 2.88
C VAL A 109 13.72 -7.41 3.00
N GLY A 110 12.58 -6.85 3.39
CA GLY A 110 12.38 -5.41 3.43
C GLY A 110 10.94 -5.04 3.73
N TYR A 111 10.59 -3.77 3.47
CA TYR A 111 9.24 -3.26 3.66
C TYR A 111 8.81 -2.41 2.48
N THR A 112 7.57 -2.59 2.03
CA THR A 112 6.93 -1.77 1.01
C THR A 112 5.92 -0.85 1.67
N SER A 113 5.97 0.44 1.35
CA SER A 113 4.96 1.42 1.75
C SER A 113 4.21 1.93 0.53
N VAL A 114 2.89 1.81 0.58
CA VAL A 114 1.95 2.43 -0.36
C VAL A 114 1.18 3.49 0.39
N ARG A 115 1.07 4.66 -0.21
CA ARG A 115 0.50 5.84 0.42
C ARG A 115 -0.45 6.51 -0.56
N SER A 116 -1.65 6.80 -0.09
CA SER A 116 -2.61 7.64 -0.78
C SER A 116 -2.84 8.92 0.00
N MET A 117 -3.52 9.88 -0.62
CA MET A 117 -4.00 11.09 0.05
C MET A 117 -4.86 10.72 1.28
N ALA A 118 -4.55 11.30 2.45
CA ALA A 118 -5.41 11.18 3.62
C ALA A 118 -6.65 12.06 3.47
N THR A 119 -7.82 11.57 3.89
CA THR A 119 -9.03 12.40 3.89
C THR A 119 -8.92 13.53 4.90
N ARG A 120 -9.70 14.60 4.71
CA ARG A 120 -9.65 15.74 5.63
C ARG A 120 -10.00 15.34 7.06
N GLU A 121 -11.00 14.48 7.23
CA GLU A 121 -11.39 13.91 8.53
C GLU A 121 -10.23 13.14 9.19
N GLN A 122 -9.52 12.31 8.41
CA GLN A 122 -8.34 11.57 8.89
C GLN A 122 -7.23 12.52 9.35
N VAL A 123 -6.94 13.57 8.58
CA VAL A 123 -5.92 14.57 8.90
C VAL A 123 -6.26 15.32 10.18
N GLU A 124 -7.51 15.76 10.35
CA GLU A 124 -7.94 16.49 11.53
C GLU A 124 -7.92 15.63 12.79
N ALA A 125 -8.43 14.39 12.70
CA ALA A 125 -8.43 13.45 13.80
C ALA A 125 -6.99 13.06 14.22
N ALA A 126 -6.14 12.73 13.26
CA ALA A 126 -4.74 12.37 13.52
C ALA A 126 -3.94 13.57 14.02
N GLY A 127 -4.11 14.74 13.40
CA GLY A 127 -3.43 15.98 13.78
C GLY A 127 -3.72 16.38 15.22
N ALA A 128 -4.99 16.36 15.63
CA ALA A 128 -5.40 16.66 17.00
C ALA A 128 -4.82 15.65 18.00
N ALA A 129 -4.85 14.35 17.67
CA ALA A 129 -4.27 13.31 18.51
C ALA A 129 -2.75 13.46 18.64
N TYR A 130 -2.04 13.63 17.54
CA TYR A 130 -0.58 13.77 17.50
C TYR A 130 -0.11 15.02 18.25
N ALA A 131 -0.86 16.12 18.17
CA ALA A 131 -0.58 17.32 18.97
C ALA A 131 -0.62 17.02 20.49
N ARG A 132 -1.56 16.18 20.95
CA ARG A 132 -1.63 15.77 22.35
C ARG A 132 -0.46 14.89 22.77
N PHE A 133 -0.03 13.95 21.92
CA PHE A 133 1.19 13.15 22.16
C PHE A 133 2.42 14.04 22.28
N ARG A 134 2.62 14.98 21.34
CA ARG A 134 3.75 15.92 21.40
C ARG A 134 3.74 16.82 22.63
N ALA A 135 2.56 17.23 23.09
CA ALA A 135 2.42 18.06 24.28
C ALA A 135 2.57 17.28 25.60
N GLY A 136 2.78 15.95 25.56
CA GLY A 136 2.80 15.10 26.75
C GLY A 136 1.45 14.99 27.46
N ARG A 137 0.34 15.32 26.79
CA ARG A 137 -1.04 15.30 27.32
C ARG A 137 -1.89 14.20 26.70
N ALA A 138 -1.23 13.12 26.30
CA ALA A 138 -1.87 11.94 25.71
C ALA A 138 -2.32 10.91 26.75
N ASP A 139 -2.52 11.32 28.00
CA ASP A 139 -3.07 10.46 29.05
C ASP A 139 -4.40 9.87 28.59
N GLY A 140 -4.50 8.54 28.67
CA GLY A 140 -5.68 7.82 28.18
C GLY A 140 -5.73 7.65 26.66
N LEU A 141 -4.63 7.86 25.92
CA LEU A 141 -4.51 7.55 24.50
C LEU A 141 -3.32 6.63 24.24
N ALA A 142 -3.44 5.77 23.23
CA ALA A 142 -2.34 5.00 22.67
C ALA A 142 -2.52 4.90 21.15
N ILE A 143 -1.43 4.67 20.43
CA ILE A 143 -1.48 4.31 19.01
C ILE A 143 -1.34 2.80 18.94
N ARG A 144 -2.29 2.13 18.27
CA ARG A 144 -2.30 0.68 18.07
C ARG A 144 -2.70 0.36 16.64
N HIS A 145 -1.84 -0.34 15.91
CA HIS A 145 -2.06 -0.68 14.50
C HIS A 145 -2.38 0.55 13.64
N GLY A 146 -1.68 1.66 13.92
CA GLY A 146 -1.78 2.98 13.32
C GLY A 146 -3.06 3.76 13.62
N ALA A 147 -4.00 3.19 14.40
CA ALA A 147 -5.17 3.88 14.90
C ALA A 147 -4.92 4.48 16.30
N VAL A 148 -5.42 5.70 16.52
CA VAL A 148 -5.45 6.31 17.86
C VAL A 148 -6.60 5.71 18.64
N VAL A 149 -6.29 4.98 19.70
CA VAL A 149 -7.26 4.33 20.59
C VAL A 149 -7.24 4.99 21.97
N ARG A 150 -8.41 5.07 22.60
CA ARG A 150 -8.50 5.47 24.00
C ARG A 150 -8.06 4.30 24.89
N THR A 151 -7.32 4.59 25.96
CA THR A 151 -6.90 3.65 27.00
C THR A 151 -7.65 3.93 28.31
N GLY A 152 -7.53 3.03 29.28
CA GLY A 152 -8.27 3.10 30.56
C GLY A 152 -9.75 2.74 30.44
N LEU A 153 -10.55 3.11 31.45
CA LEU A 153 -11.98 2.77 31.56
C LEU A 153 -12.81 3.25 30.35
N ARG A 154 -12.57 4.47 29.86
CA ARG A 154 -13.25 4.99 28.65
C ARG A 154 -12.87 4.20 27.39
N GLY A 155 -11.62 3.75 27.30
CA GLY A 155 -11.15 2.86 26.25
C GLY A 155 -11.78 1.46 26.31
N MET A 156 -11.99 0.93 27.52
CA MET A 156 -12.67 -0.35 27.72
C MET A 156 -14.13 -0.30 27.24
N VAL A 157 -14.87 0.75 27.62
CA VAL A 157 -16.28 0.93 27.18
C VAL A 157 -16.38 1.12 25.67
N GLN A 158 -15.53 1.96 25.07
CA GLN A 158 -15.53 2.16 23.62
C GLN A 158 -15.08 0.89 22.87
N GLY A 159 -14.12 0.15 23.42
CA GLY A 159 -13.69 -1.16 22.92
C GLY A 159 -14.78 -2.24 23.03
N LEU A 160 -15.74 -2.07 23.95
CA LEU A 160 -16.93 -2.91 24.06
C LEU A 160 -17.98 -2.60 22.98
N LEU A 161 -18.01 -1.38 22.46
CA LEU A 161 -18.91 -0.98 21.35
C LEU A 161 -18.30 -1.29 19.97
N ARG A 162 -16.96 -1.23 19.85
CA ARG A 162 -16.20 -1.58 18.63
C ARG A 162 -15.54 -2.96 18.74
N LEU A 163 -16.35 -3.98 19.03
CA LEU A 163 -15.83 -5.35 19.15
C LEU A 163 -15.48 -5.93 17.77
N ASN A 164 -14.24 -6.39 17.61
CA ASN A 164 -13.86 -7.28 16.52
C ASN A 164 -14.75 -8.54 16.53
N LEU A 165 -14.95 -9.17 15.37
CA LEU A 165 -15.82 -10.35 15.23
C LEU A 165 -15.54 -11.42 16.30
N LYS A 166 -14.26 -11.67 16.60
CA LYS A 166 -13.86 -12.60 17.67
C LYS A 166 -14.40 -12.24 19.04
N ARG A 167 -14.32 -10.97 19.43
CA ARG A 167 -14.83 -10.55 20.74
C ARG A 167 -16.36 -10.53 20.76
N ARG A 168 -17.03 -10.20 19.64
CA ARG A 168 -18.49 -10.29 19.53
C ARG A 168 -18.98 -11.71 19.77
N ILE A 169 -18.35 -12.70 19.14
CA ILE A 169 -18.69 -14.12 19.32
C ILE A 169 -18.46 -14.55 20.77
N LEU A 170 -17.30 -14.21 21.35
CA LEU A 170 -17.01 -14.55 22.75
C LEU A 170 -17.98 -13.89 23.74
N TRP A 171 -18.37 -12.63 23.51
CA TRP A 171 -19.38 -11.96 24.35
C TRP A 171 -20.77 -12.55 24.18
N ALA A 172 -21.16 -12.94 22.97
CA ALA A 172 -22.43 -13.65 22.74
C ALA A 172 -22.46 -14.99 23.49
N GLN A 173 -21.34 -15.73 23.50
CA GLN A 173 -21.21 -16.97 24.26
C GLN A 173 -21.24 -16.73 25.78
N ALA A 174 -20.50 -15.73 26.27
CA ALA A 174 -20.48 -15.37 27.69
C ALA A 174 -21.86 -14.88 28.16
N GLY A 175 -22.54 -14.06 27.36
CA GLY A 175 -23.90 -13.60 27.63
C GLY A 175 -24.91 -14.75 27.65
N GLY A 176 -24.78 -15.71 26.72
CA GLY A 176 -25.58 -16.94 26.72
C GLY A 176 -25.37 -17.77 27.99
N LEU A 177 -24.14 -17.89 28.46
CA LEU A 177 -23.82 -18.58 29.72
C LEU A 177 -24.40 -17.85 30.95
N VAL A 178 -24.37 -16.52 30.97
CA VAL A 178 -24.94 -15.73 32.08
C VAL A 178 -26.47 -15.85 32.10
N TRP A 179 -27.12 -15.70 30.95
CA TRP A 179 -28.57 -15.91 30.83
C TRP A 179 -28.98 -17.32 31.24
N PHE A 180 -28.13 -18.31 30.98
CA PHE A 180 -28.34 -19.66 31.47
C PHE A 180 -28.28 -19.75 32.99
N LEU A 181 -27.22 -19.25 33.62
CA LEU A 181 -27.09 -19.29 35.07
C LEU A 181 -28.27 -18.56 35.74
N ALA A 182 -28.75 -17.46 35.15
CA ALA A 182 -29.95 -16.76 35.61
C ALA A 182 -31.24 -17.58 35.44
N ALA A 183 -31.44 -18.21 34.28
CA ALA A 183 -32.59 -19.07 34.03
C ALA A 183 -32.58 -20.30 34.95
N LEU A 184 -31.41 -20.84 35.26
CA LEU A 184 -31.24 -21.94 36.20
C LEU A 184 -31.70 -21.56 37.60
N VAL A 185 -31.20 -20.44 38.12
CA VAL A 185 -31.61 -19.91 39.42
C VAL A 185 -33.12 -19.63 39.45
N ALA A 186 -33.69 -19.13 38.35
CA ALA A 186 -35.13 -18.91 38.24
C ALA A 186 -35.93 -20.21 38.27
N VAL A 187 -35.51 -21.26 37.53
CA VAL A 187 -36.18 -22.58 37.54
C VAL A 187 -36.12 -23.23 38.92
N GLU A 188 -35.00 -23.13 39.63
CA GLU A 188 -34.87 -23.59 41.02
C GLU A 188 -35.77 -22.80 41.99
N ALA A 189 -35.84 -21.48 41.82
CA ALA A 189 -36.63 -20.61 42.70
C ALA A 189 -38.15 -20.74 42.47
N LEU A 190 -38.57 -21.07 41.25
CA LEU A 190 -39.98 -21.19 40.85
C LEU A 190 -40.48 -22.66 40.83
N GLY A 191 -39.58 -23.63 40.96
CA GLY A 191 -39.89 -25.06 40.81
C GLY A 191 -40.46 -25.71 42.07
N GLY A 192 -41.68 -26.27 41.97
CA GLY A 192 -42.24 -27.21 42.95
C GLY A 192 -41.87 -28.68 42.65
N ALA A 193 -42.33 -29.63 43.47
CA ALA A 193 -41.98 -31.07 43.39
C ALA A 193 -42.17 -31.71 41.99
N GLY A 194 -43.07 -31.20 41.15
CA GLY A 194 -43.28 -31.67 39.77
C GLY A 194 -42.15 -31.33 38.77
N THR A 195 -41.27 -30.39 39.10
CA THR A 195 -40.12 -30.01 38.24
C THR A 195 -38.91 -30.92 38.42
N ALA A 196 -38.87 -31.71 39.51
CA ALA A 196 -37.74 -32.57 39.85
C ALA A 196 -37.46 -33.65 38.79
N ALA A 197 -38.51 -34.21 38.18
CA ALA A 197 -38.38 -35.24 37.13
C ALA A 197 -37.86 -34.68 35.79
N LEU A 198 -38.11 -33.40 35.49
CA LEU A 198 -37.69 -32.75 34.24
C LEU A 198 -36.31 -32.10 34.34
N ARG A 199 -35.83 -31.86 35.56
CA ARG A 199 -34.53 -31.21 35.86
C ARG A 199 -33.35 -31.80 35.07
N PRO A 200 -33.06 -33.12 35.06
CA PRO A 200 -31.90 -33.64 34.33
C PRO A 200 -31.99 -33.44 32.81
N TRP A 201 -33.21 -33.47 32.25
CA TRP A 201 -33.44 -33.21 30.81
C TRP A 201 -33.22 -31.75 30.45
N LEU A 202 -33.61 -30.81 31.33
CA LEU A 202 -33.32 -29.39 31.17
C LEU A 202 -31.80 -29.12 31.23
N TRP A 203 -31.10 -29.74 32.17
CA TRP A 203 -29.64 -29.65 32.27
C TRP A 203 -28.94 -30.25 31.03
N GLY A 204 -29.39 -31.41 30.56
CA GLY A 204 -28.85 -32.06 29.37
C GLY A 204 -29.07 -31.27 28.09
N GLY A 205 -30.30 -30.80 27.85
CA GLY A 205 -30.64 -29.98 26.69
C GLY A 205 -29.87 -28.65 26.66
N PHE A 206 -29.67 -28.05 27.83
CA PHE A 206 -28.87 -26.84 27.93
C PHE A 206 -27.38 -27.09 27.70
N ALA A 207 -26.79 -28.11 28.33
CA ALA A 207 -25.38 -28.44 28.12
C ALA A 207 -25.08 -28.68 26.63
N LEU A 208 -26.00 -29.32 25.92
CA LEU A 208 -25.94 -29.49 24.47
C LEU A 208 -26.03 -28.16 23.71
N ALA A 209 -26.92 -27.24 24.11
CA ALA A 209 -27.04 -25.91 23.51
C ALA A 209 -25.79 -25.04 23.72
N LEU A 210 -25.17 -25.11 24.90
CA LEU A 210 -23.91 -24.41 25.20
C LEU A 210 -22.76 -25.01 24.39
N ALA A 211 -22.65 -26.34 24.34
CA ALA A 211 -21.64 -27.03 23.56
C ALA A 211 -21.79 -26.74 22.06
N SER A 212 -23.01 -26.75 21.52
CA SER A 212 -23.28 -26.42 20.12
C SER A 212 -23.00 -24.95 19.80
N SER A 213 -23.33 -24.01 20.70
CA SER A 213 -22.98 -22.59 20.55
C SER A 213 -21.47 -22.34 20.60
N PHE A 214 -20.76 -23.05 21.49
CA PHE A 214 -19.30 -22.99 21.57
C PHE A 214 -18.64 -23.58 20.31
N ALA A 215 -19.11 -24.74 19.86
CA ALA A 215 -18.67 -25.37 18.62
C ALA A 215 -18.95 -24.48 17.39
N ALA A 216 -20.16 -23.92 17.29
CA ALA A 216 -20.52 -23.00 16.21
C ALA A 216 -19.66 -21.73 16.20
N GLY A 217 -19.42 -21.13 17.38
CA GLY A 217 -18.60 -19.92 17.48
C GLY A 217 -17.12 -20.18 17.16
N THR A 218 -16.56 -21.31 17.59
CA THR A 218 -15.19 -21.71 17.23
C THR A 218 -15.07 -22.05 15.74
N MET A 219 -16.06 -22.72 15.15
CA MET A 219 -16.14 -22.96 13.70
C MET A 219 -16.22 -21.67 12.90
N LEU A 220 -17.10 -20.72 13.27
CA LEU A 220 -17.20 -19.41 12.62
C LEU A 220 -15.88 -18.63 12.71
N LEU A 221 -15.23 -18.66 13.86
CA LEU A 221 -13.91 -18.05 14.04
C LEU A 221 -12.85 -18.67 13.13
N ALA A 222 -12.82 -19.99 13.01
CA ALA A 222 -11.87 -20.68 12.16
C ALA A 222 -12.15 -20.45 10.66
N ARG A 223 -13.43 -20.47 10.25
CA ARG A 223 -13.86 -20.38 8.84
C ARG A 223 -13.92 -18.96 8.30
N VAL A 224 -14.22 -17.95 9.12
CA VAL A 224 -14.36 -16.56 8.67
C VAL A 224 -13.10 -15.75 8.99
N ASN A 225 -12.65 -15.75 10.24
CA ASN A 225 -11.65 -14.79 10.69
C ASN A 225 -10.25 -15.04 10.11
N ARG A 226 -9.86 -16.30 9.87
CA ARG A 226 -8.57 -16.62 9.24
C ARG A 226 -8.57 -16.22 7.75
N PRO A 227 -9.49 -16.73 6.89
CA PRO A 227 -9.49 -16.37 5.47
C PRO A 227 -9.67 -14.88 5.21
N VAL A 228 -10.53 -14.17 5.97
CA VAL A 228 -10.70 -12.72 5.80
C VAL A 228 -9.40 -11.96 6.06
N ARG A 229 -8.62 -12.40 7.06
CA ARG A 229 -7.32 -11.80 7.35
C ARG A 229 -6.30 -12.10 6.25
N ASP A 230 -6.30 -13.32 5.73
CA ASP A 230 -5.38 -13.73 4.67
C ASP A 230 -5.70 -13.01 3.35
N MET A 231 -6.99 -12.85 3.02
CA MET A 231 -7.47 -12.06 1.89
C MET A 231 -7.11 -10.58 2.03
N LEU A 232 -7.25 -10.00 3.23
CA LEU A 232 -6.82 -8.62 3.47
C LEU A 232 -5.30 -8.47 3.26
N ASP A 233 -4.50 -9.40 3.77
CA ASP A 233 -3.05 -9.39 3.56
C ASP A 233 -2.69 -9.51 2.08
N PHE A 234 -3.37 -10.41 1.36
CA PHE A 234 -3.23 -10.56 -0.08
C PHE A 234 -3.60 -9.29 -0.85
N ALA A 235 -4.70 -8.61 -0.49
CA ALA A 235 -5.11 -7.33 -1.08
C ALA A 235 -4.04 -6.25 -0.89
N LEU A 236 -3.52 -6.14 0.33
CA LEU A 236 -2.55 -5.10 0.69
C LEU A 236 -1.20 -5.36 0.02
N ARG A 237 -0.78 -6.61 -0.15
CA ARG A 237 0.42 -6.98 -0.93
C ARG A 237 0.26 -6.69 -2.42
N MET A 238 -0.90 -7.01 -3.00
CA MET A 238 -1.21 -6.69 -4.38
C MET A 238 -1.18 -5.17 -4.62
N GLY A 239 -1.77 -4.40 -3.72
CA GLY A 239 -1.69 -2.92 -3.74
C GLY A 239 -0.26 -2.39 -3.58
N ALA A 240 0.62 -3.15 -2.92
CA ALA A 240 2.05 -2.89 -2.81
C ALA A 240 2.87 -3.27 -4.05
N GLY A 241 2.21 -3.76 -5.10
CA GLY A 241 2.84 -4.18 -6.35
C GLY A 241 3.50 -5.55 -6.30
N ASP A 242 3.29 -6.32 -5.23
CA ASP A 242 3.66 -7.74 -5.19
C ASP A 242 2.53 -8.56 -5.81
N LEU A 243 2.66 -8.83 -7.11
CA LEU A 243 1.73 -9.66 -7.87
C LEU A 243 2.16 -11.13 -7.93
N THR A 244 3.23 -11.54 -7.23
CA THR A 244 3.77 -12.90 -7.30
C THR A 244 3.18 -13.84 -6.26
N THR A 245 2.50 -13.29 -5.25
CA THR A 245 1.91 -14.08 -4.17
C THR A 245 0.86 -15.05 -4.69
N ARG A 246 0.91 -16.29 -4.21
CA ARG A 246 -0.11 -17.31 -4.50
C ARG A 246 -1.02 -17.46 -3.29
N PHE A 247 -2.32 -17.44 -3.53
CA PHE A 247 -3.34 -17.66 -2.51
C PHE A 247 -4.15 -18.90 -2.88
N GLU A 248 -3.92 -20.03 -2.22
CA GLU A 248 -4.71 -21.25 -2.44
C GLU A 248 -5.86 -21.31 -1.43
N GLN A 249 -7.04 -20.82 -1.81
CA GLN A 249 -8.26 -20.98 -1.01
C GLN A 249 -9.07 -22.15 -1.57
N ARG A 250 -9.27 -23.21 -0.77
CA ARG A 250 -10.02 -24.42 -1.14
C ARG A 250 -11.48 -24.41 -0.64
N SER A 251 -12.03 -23.24 -0.37
CA SER A 251 -13.40 -23.09 0.12
C SER A 251 -14.37 -22.91 -1.03
N ALA A 252 -15.54 -23.55 -0.98
CA ALA A 252 -16.59 -23.44 -1.99
C ALA A 252 -17.75 -22.50 -1.57
N ASP A 253 -17.53 -21.69 -0.53
CA ASP A 253 -18.49 -20.73 0.04
C ASP A 253 -18.22 -19.29 -0.47
N GLU A 254 -18.92 -18.30 0.09
CA GLU A 254 -18.79 -16.88 -0.27
C GLU A 254 -17.37 -16.35 -0.04
N ILE A 255 -16.66 -16.90 0.96
CA ILE A 255 -15.25 -16.60 1.21
C ILE A 255 -14.39 -17.13 0.06
N GLY A 256 -14.69 -18.33 -0.44
CA GLY A 256 -14.10 -18.89 -1.65
C GLY A 256 -14.37 -18.05 -2.91
N ALA A 257 -15.61 -17.59 -3.10
CA ALA A 257 -15.98 -16.74 -4.22
C ALA A 257 -15.24 -15.39 -4.18
N LEU A 258 -15.14 -14.77 -2.99
CA LEU A 258 -14.36 -13.54 -2.81
C LEU A 258 -12.87 -13.75 -3.09
N ALA A 259 -12.29 -14.85 -2.58
CA ALA A 259 -10.91 -15.23 -2.87
C ALA A 259 -10.66 -15.39 -4.38
N GLN A 260 -11.57 -16.04 -5.10
CA GLN A 260 -11.49 -16.22 -6.53
C GLN A 260 -11.58 -14.88 -7.29
N ALA A 261 -12.50 -13.99 -6.90
CA ALA A 261 -12.62 -12.66 -7.48
C ALA A 261 -11.31 -11.86 -7.30
N MET A 262 -10.70 -11.92 -6.12
CA MET A 262 -9.40 -11.30 -5.85
C MET A 262 -8.26 -11.88 -6.70
N GLN A 263 -8.22 -13.20 -6.88
CA GLN A 263 -7.24 -13.83 -7.78
C GLN A 263 -7.44 -13.43 -9.24
N THR A 264 -8.69 -13.31 -9.68
CA THR A 264 -9.01 -12.84 -11.05
C THR A 264 -8.54 -11.41 -11.24
N MET A 265 -8.73 -10.54 -10.26
CA MET A 265 -8.18 -9.17 -10.27
C MET A 265 -6.63 -9.19 -10.35
N GLN A 266 -5.95 -10.03 -9.56
CA GLN A 266 -4.50 -10.18 -9.63
C GLN A 266 -4.03 -10.62 -11.02
N ARG A 267 -4.67 -11.65 -11.60
CA ARG A 267 -4.32 -12.19 -12.92
C ARG A 267 -4.56 -11.16 -14.03
N SER A 268 -5.65 -10.40 -13.95
CA SER A 268 -5.92 -9.30 -14.87
C SER A 268 -4.86 -8.21 -14.78
N LEU A 269 -4.46 -7.81 -13.57
CA LEU A 269 -3.36 -6.85 -13.38
C LEU A 269 -2.03 -7.38 -13.92
N LEU A 270 -1.72 -8.66 -13.70
CA LEU A 270 -0.53 -9.30 -14.28
C LEU A 270 -0.55 -9.28 -15.81
N SER A 271 -1.70 -9.57 -16.43
CA SER A 271 -1.86 -9.51 -17.89
C SER A 271 -1.57 -8.10 -18.42
N VAL A 272 -2.19 -7.07 -17.82
CA VAL A 272 -1.97 -5.68 -18.23
C VAL A 272 -0.50 -5.28 -18.08
N VAL A 273 0.16 -5.67 -16.99
CA VAL A 273 1.60 -5.40 -16.81
C VAL A 273 2.44 -6.11 -17.87
N HIS A 274 2.11 -7.36 -18.21
CA HIS A 274 2.80 -8.11 -19.24
C HIS A 274 2.64 -7.49 -20.63
N GLU A 275 1.41 -7.11 -21.01
CA GLU A 275 1.11 -6.42 -22.27
C GLU A 275 1.87 -5.08 -22.37
N ILE A 276 1.97 -4.32 -21.27
CA ILE A 276 2.78 -3.10 -21.21
C ILE A 276 4.26 -3.42 -21.42
N GLN A 277 4.79 -4.48 -20.80
CA GLN A 277 6.19 -4.86 -20.98
C GLN A 277 6.51 -5.28 -22.43
N GLU A 278 5.63 -6.07 -23.06
CA GLU A 278 5.77 -6.46 -24.46
C GLU A 278 5.67 -5.24 -25.39
N GLY A 279 4.70 -4.35 -25.16
CA GLY A 279 4.56 -3.10 -25.89
C GLY A 279 5.80 -2.21 -25.78
N MET A 280 6.38 -2.09 -24.59
CA MET A 280 7.62 -1.34 -24.36
C MET A 280 8.82 -1.95 -25.09
N ALA A 281 8.93 -3.28 -25.16
CA ALA A 281 9.99 -3.95 -25.91
C ALA A 281 9.87 -3.70 -27.43
N SER A 282 8.65 -3.70 -27.94
CA SER A 282 8.36 -3.36 -29.35
C SER A 282 8.71 -1.90 -29.66
N ILE A 283 8.30 -0.95 -28.80
CA ILE A 283 8.64 0.48 -28.94
C ILE A 283 10.16 0.69 -28.89
N SER A 284 10.86 0.01 -27.98
CA SER A 284 12.32 0.09 -27.89
C SER A 284 12.99 -0.37 -29.19
N THR A 285 12.50 -1.48 -29.77
CA THR A 285 13.02 -2.02 -31.03
C THR A 285 12.76 -1.06 -32.20
N ALA A 286 11.55 -0.53 -32.32
CA ALA A 286 11.19 0.45 -33.34
C ALA A 286 12.02 1.74 -33.20
N THR A 287 12.27 2.20 -31.97
CA THR A 287 13.09 3.39 -31.70
C THR A 287 14.54 3.18 -32.15
N HIS A 288 15.11 1.99 -31.91
CA HIS A 288 16.43 1.63 -32.44
C HIS A 288 16.47 1.60 -33.97
N GLN A 289 15.44 1.07 -34.62
CA GLN A 289 15.35 1.06 -36.09
C GLN A 289 15.24 2.46 -36.67
N VAL A 290 14.42 3.34 -36.06
CA VAL A 290 14.31 4.75 -36.46
C VAL A 290 15.65 5.47 -36.29
N ALA A 291 16.33 5.28 -35.15
CA ALA A 291 17.64 5.89 -34.91
C ALA A 291 18.68 5.43 -35.96
N ALA A 292 18.71 4.14 -36.28
CA ALA A 292 19.59 3.58 -37.31
C ALA A 292 19.25 4.12 -38.71
N GLY A 293 17.97 4.17 -39.07
CA GLY A 293 17.52 4.72 -40.35
C GLY A 293 17.80 6.21 -40.50
N ASN A 294 17.71 6.98 -39.41
CA ASN A 294 18.03 8.40 -39.41
C ASN A 294 19.54 8.66 -39.62
N ASN A 295 20.41 7.80 -39.05
CA ASN A 295 21.84 7.85 -39.31
C ASN A 295 22.19 7.50 -40.77
N ASP A 296 21.58 6.47 -41.35
CA ASP A 296 21.76 6.12 -42.77
C ASP A 296 21.31 7.26 -43.68
N LEU A 297 20.13 7.83 -43.40
CA LEU A 297 19.62 8.97 -44.16
C LEU A 297 20.56 10.17 -44.07
N SER A 298 21.06 10.50 -42.86
CA SER A 298 22.04 11.59 -42.68
C SER A 298 23.29 11.36 -43.53
N GLN A 299 23.87 10.16 -43.50
CA GLN A 299 25.03 9.81 -44.33
C GLN A 299 24.74 9.96 -45.82
N ARG A 300 23.58 9.51 -46.29
CA ARG A 300 23.18 9.61 -47.69
C ARG A 300 22.94 11.05 -48.12
N THR A 301 22.35 11.87 -47.24
CA THR A 301 22.18 13.30 -47.49
C THR A 301 23.52 14.02 -47.56
N GLU A 302 24.48 13.69 -46.69
CA GLU A 302 25.85 14.21 -46.76
C GLU A 302 26.55 13.82 -48.09
N GLN A 303 26.42 12.57 -48.51
CA GLN A 303 26.96 12.10 -49.80
C GLN A 303 26.30 12.79 -51.01
N GLN A 304 24.99 13.01 -50.98
CA GLN A 304 24.29 13.75 -52.04
C GLN A 304 24.71 15.21 -52.08
N ALA A 305 24.86 15.85 -50.92
CA ALA A 305 25.34 17.23 -50.83
C ALA A 305 26.75 17.35 -51.44
N ALA A 306 27.67 16.45 -51.09
CA ALA A 306 29.02 16.41 -51.67
C ALA A 306 29.00 16.17 -53.20
N SER A 307 28.11 15.29 -53.69
CA SER A 307 27.99 15.02 -55.14
C SER A 307 27.43 16.23 -55.91
N LEU A 308 26.48 16.97 -55.30
CA LEU A 308 25.94 18.20 -55.85
C LEU A 308 27.00 19.31 -55.88
N GLU A 309 27.81 19.45 -54.84
CA GLU A 309 28.95 20.36 -54.82
C GLU A 309 29.94 20.04 -55.94
N GLN A 310 30.28 18.77 -56.14
CA GLN A 310 31.19 18.35 -57.21
C GLN A 310 30.61 18.67 -58.60
N THR A 311 29.31 18.44 -58.80
CA THR A 311 28.63 18.74 -60.08
C THR A 311 28.57 20.25 -60.34
N ALA A 312 28.31 21.06 -59.30
CA ALA A 312 28.35 22.51 -59.40
C ALA A 312 29.75 23.01 -59.79
N SER A 313 30.80 22.47 -59.17
CA SER A 313 32.20 22.79 -59.52
C SER A 313 32.54 22.42 -60.96
N SER A 314 32.14 21.23 -61.43
CA SER A 314 32.36 20.84 -62.84
C SER A 314 31.57 21.71 -63.82
N MET A 315 30.35 22.13 -63.46
CA MET A 315 29.55 23.07 -64.25
C MET A 315 30.22 24.45 -64.34
N GLU A 316 30.81 24.95 -63.25
CA GLU A 316 31.57 26.20 -63.23
C GLU A 316 32.81 26.12 -64.12
N GLU A 317 33.57 25.02 -64.04
CA GLU A 317 34.75 24.78 -64.87
C GLU A 317 34.39 24.69 -66.37
N LEU A 318 33.33 23.95 -66.71
CA LEU A 318 32.82 23.87 -68.08
C LEU A 318 32.36 25.25 -68.58
N THR A 319 31.62 25.99 -67.77
CA THR A 319 31.16 27.35 -68.12
C THR A 319 32.34 28.27 -68.34
N SER A 320 33.36 28.22 -67.49
CA SER A 320 34.62 28.97 -67.65
C SER A 320 35.32 28.60 -68.95
N THR A 321 35.44 27.30 -69.25
CA THR A 321 36.07 26.80 -70.48
C THR A 321 35.32 27.22 -71.73
N VAL A 322 33.99 27.14 -71.73
CA VAL A 322 33.14 27.60 -72.84
C VAL A 322 33.31 29.11 -73.04
N ARG A 323 33.36 29.88 -71.96
CA ARG A 323 33.58 31.34 -72.02
C ARG A 323 34.95 31.66 -72.62
N GLN A 324 36.00 30.98 -72.17
CA GLN A 324 37.36 31.13 -72.69
C GLN A 324 37.46 30.75 -74.17
N ASN A 325 36.79 29.67 -74.60
CA ASN A 325 36.74 29.28 -76.01
C ASN A 325 35.97 30.31 -76.86
N ALA A 326 34.86 30.85 -76.34
CA ALA A 326 34.09 31.89 -77.03
C ALA A 326 34.88 33.20 -77.18
N ASP A 327 35.67 33.58 -76.18
CA ASP A 327 36.53 34.76 -76.24
C ASP A 327 37.69 34.57 -77.24
N ASN A 328 38.31 33.38 -77.27
CA ASN A 328 39.34 33.04 -78.27
C ASN A 328 38.81 33.04 -79.70
N ALA A 329 37.57 32.59 -79.94
CA ALA A 329 36.96 32.57 -81.27
C ALA A 329 36.56 33.96 -81.79
N ARG A 330 36.57 35.00 -80.93
CA ARG A 330 36.31 36.40 -81.31
C ARG A 330 37.57 37.19 -81.65
N GLN A 331 38.77 36.65 -81.36
CA GLN A 331 40.06 37.20 -81.77
C GLN A 331 40.43 36.70 -83.16
#